data_AF-A0A835I4B8-F1
#
_entry.id   AF-A0A835I4B8-F1
#
_cell.length_a   1.000
_cell.length_b   1.000
_cell.length_c   1.000
_cell.angle_alpha   90.00
_cell.angle_beta   90.00
_cell.angle_gamma   90.00
#
_symmetry.space_group_name_H-M   'P 1'
#
loop_
_entity.id
_entity.type
_entity.pdbx_description
1 polymer ?
#
loop_
_entity_poly.entity_id
_entity_poly.type
_entity_poly.pdbx_seq_one_letter_code
_entity_poly.pdbx_strand_id
1 'polypeptide(L)'
;EAKDAFKALLEYAIIEYEWNLTANVESAVERVRHRKDLFESYLAELKKKEKAKAHEEHKRNIREYKQFLQSCDFIKANIQWRKVQDRLEEDERCLRLEKLDRLEIFEIVIGVFASSDFWYEILRMNMVEHTPS
;
A
#
# COMPACT_ATOMS: atom_id res chain seq x y z
N GLU A 1 -14.49 -70.68 29.40
CA GLU A 1 -14.09 -69.72 30.45
C GLU A 1 -12.69 -69.15 30.24
N ALA A 2 -11.58 -69.86 30.51
CA ALA A 2 -10.24 -69.25 30.41
C ALA A 2 -9.84 -68.76 29.01
N LYS A 3 -10.20 -69.50 27.95
CA LYS A 3 -9.92 -69.11 26.55
C LYS A 3 -10.74 -67.89 26.11
N ASP A 4 -11.99 -67.82 26.54
CA ASP A 4 -12.89 -66.72 26.19
C ASP A 4 -12.46 -65.43 26.87
N ALA A 5 -12.02 -65.51 28.13
CA ALA A 5 -11.43 -64.39 28.86
C ALA A 5 -10.14 -63.89 28.18
N PHE A 6 -9.25 -64.80 27.78
CA PHE A 6 -8.03 -64.44 27.06
C PHE A 6 -8.33 -63.76 25.71
N LYS A 7 -9.31 -64.26 24.97
CA LYS A 7 -9.77 -63.67 23.71
C LYS A 7 -10.31 -62.25 23.93
N ALA A 8 -11.15 -62.04 24.95
CA ALA A 8 -11.68 -60.72 25.28
C ALA A 8 -10.57 -59.71 25.65
N LEU A 9 -9.55 -60.16 26.38
CA LEU A 9 -8.39 -59.32 26.73
C LEU A 9 -7.56 -58.95 25.49
N LEU A 10 -7.38 -59.88 24.56
CA LEU A 10 -6.70 -59.61 23.29
C LEU A 10 -7.49 -58.62 22.44
N GLU A 11 -8.80 -58.80 22.34
CA GLU A 11 -9.68 -57.87 21.61
C GLU A 11 -9.63 -56.48 22.23
N TYR A 12 -9.69 -56.37 23.56
CA TYR A 12 -9.56 -55.09 24.26
C TYR A 12 -8.20 -54.42 23.98
N ALA A 13 -7.09 -55.16 24.08
CA ALA A 13 -5.76 -54.63 23.83
C ALA A 13 -5.57 -54.16 22.38
N ILE A 14 -6.16 -54.86 21.41
CA ILE A 14 -6.14 -54.47 19.99
C ILE A 14 -6.91 -53.15 19.80
N ILE A 15 -8.12 -53.06 20.35
CA ILE A 15 -8.96 -51.86 20.26
C ILE A 15 -8.26 -50.65 20.90
N GLU A 16 -7.64 -50.85 22.08
CA GLU A 16 -6.88 -49.80 22.77
C GLU A 16 -5.68 -49.31 21.93
N TYR A 17 -4.95 -50.24 21.30
CA TYR A 17 -3.86 -49.90 20.40
C TYR A 17 -4.33 -49.10 19.17
N GLU A 18 -5.40 -49.54 18.51
CA GLU A 18 -5.98 -48.87 17.34
C GLU A 18 -6.48 -47.47 17.67
N TRP A 19 -7.15 -47.30 18.82
CA TRP A 19 -7.64 -46.00 19.27
C TRP A 19 -6.48 -45.03 19.53
N ASN A 20 -5.43 -45.48 20.23
CA ASN A 20 -4.25 -44.66 20.51
C ASN A 20 -3.50 -44.26 19.22
N LEU A 21 -3.39 -45.16 18.25
CA LEU A 21 -2.77 -44.86 16.95
C LEU A 21 -3.56 -43.79 16.19
N THR A 22 -4.89 -43.92 16.15
CA THR A 22 -5.79 -42.98 15.49
C THR A 22 -5.70 -41.60 16.12
N ALA A 23 -5.79 -41.52 17.46
CA ALA A 23 -5.70 -40.27 18.20
C ALA A 23 -4.34 -39.55 17.97
N ASN A 24 -3.24 -40.30 17.88
CA ASN A 24 -1.93 -39.70 17.60
C ASN A 24 -1.83 -39.17 16.16
N VAL A 25 -2.39 -39.89 15.18
CA VAL A 25 -2.44 -39.45 13.79
C VAL A 25 -3.27 -38.16 13.66
N GLU A 26 -4.46 -38.12 14.27
CA GLU A 26 -5.30 -36.92 14.30
C GLU A 26 -4.58 -35.73 14.94
N SER A 27 -3.96 -35.94 16.10
CA SER A 27 -3.18 -34.91 16.79
C SER A 27 -1.98 -34.44 15.96
N ALA A 28 -1.32 -35.34 15.22
CA ALA A 28 -0.23 -34.99 14.32
C ALA A 28 -0.72 -34.17 13.12
N VAL A 29 -1.84 -34.55 12.51
CA VAL A 29 -2.48 -33.80 11.41
C VAL A 29 -2.90 -32.41 11.88
N GLU A 30 -3.53 -32.30 13.04
CA GLU A 30 -3.98 -31.02 13.58
C GLU A 30 -2.80 -30.08 13.86
N ARG A 31 -1.71 -30.59 14.42
CA ARG A 31 -0.46 -29.82 14.57
C ARG A 31 0.11 -29.34 13.23
N VAL A 32 0.05 -30.16 12.18
CA VAL A 32 0.52 -29.78 10.84
C VAL A 32 -0.37 -28.67 10.26
N ARG A 33 -1.70 -28.81 10.38
CA ARG A 33 -2.66 -27.78 9.94
C ARG A 33 -2.44 -26.47 10.67
N HIS A 34 -2.37 -26.49 11.99
CA HIS A 34 -2.15 -25.29 12.78
C HIS A 34 -0.85 -24.56 12.39
N ARG A 35 0.24 -25.29 12.14
CA ARG A 35 1.49 -24.68 11.64
C ARG A 35 1.33 -24.06 10.26
N LYS A 36 0.59 -24.70 9.37
CA LYS A 36 0.30 -24.19 8.03
C LYS A 36 -0.51 -22.89 8.12
N ASP A 37 -1.56 -22.86 8.94
CA ASP A 37 -2.40 -21.67 9.13
C ASP A 37 -1.61 -20.50 9.71
N LEU A 38 -0.75 -20.75 10.70
CA LEU A 38 0.15 -19.74 11.25
C LEU A 38 1.09 -19.17 10.16
N PHE A 39 1.63 -20.02 9.31
CA PHE A 39 2.52 -19.61 8.23
C PHE A 39 1.79 -18.80 7.16
N GLU A 40 0.59 -19.23 6.75
CA GLU A 40 -0.25 -18.50 5.80
C GLU A 40 -0.66 -17.12 6.35
N SER A 41 -1.04 -17.05 7.63
CA SER A 41 -1.34 -15.80 8.33
C SER A 41 -0.13 -14.85 8.33
N TYR A 42 1.05 -15.36 8.70
CA TYR A 42 2.29 -14.58 8.68
C TYR A 42 2.62 -14.02 7.29
N LEU A 43 2.48 -14.83 6.22
CA LEU A 43 2.69 -14.37 4.85
C LEU A 43 1.67 -13.29 4.44
N ALA A 44 0.42 -13.42 4.85
CA ALA A 44 -0.62 -12.43 4.58
C ALA A 44 -0.31 -11.10 5.28
N GLU A 45 0.10 -11.15 6.55
CA GLU A 45 0.53 -9.96 7.31
C GLU A 45 1.77 -9.31 6.71
N LEU A 46 2.76 -10.10 6.30
CA LEU A 46 3.97 -9.61 5.66
C LEU A 46 3.63 -8.87 4.36
N LYS A 47 2.81 -9.47 3.49
CA LYS A 47 2.34 -8.86 2.24
C LYS A 47 1.54 -7.57 2.50
N LYS A 48 0.70 -7.56 3.53
CA LYS A 48 -0.04 -6.35 3.95
C LYS A 48 0.90 -5.24 4.38
N LYS A 49 1.95 -5.56 5.15
CA LYS A 49 2.96 -4.61 5.62
C LYS A 49 3.79 -4.05 4.46
N GLU A 50 4.21 -4.90 3.52
CA GLU A 50 4.94 -4.47 2.32
C GLU A 50 4.09 -3.52 1.46
N LYS A 51 2.82 -3.87 1.23
CA LYS A 51 1.89 -3.00 0.50
C LYS A 51 1.69 -1.65 1.19
N ALA A 52 1.57 -1.65 2.52
CA ALA A 52 1.45 -0.41 3.29
C ALA A 52 2.71 0.46 3.16
N LYS A 53 3.90 -0.14 3.28
CA LYS A 53 5.18 0.57 3.11
C LYS A 53 5.33 1.16 1.71
N ALA A 54 5.01 0.40 0.68
CA ALA A 54 5.05 0.88 -0.71
C ALA A 54 4.10 2.06 -0.93
N HIS A 55 2.89 2.01 -0.34
CA HIS A 55 1.92 3.10 -0.41
C HIS A 55 2.39 4.37 0.32
N GLU A 56 2.98 4.22 1.50
CA GLU A 56 3.53 5.34 2.26
C GLU A 56 4.72 5.99 1.55
N GLU A 57 5.59 5.18 0.96
CA GLU A 57 6.71 5.64 0.13
C GLU A 57 6.22 6.39 -1.10
N HIS A 58 5.24 5.85 -1.81
CA HIS A 58 4.65 6.53 -2.96
C HIS A 58 4.02 7.87 -2.57
N LYS A 59 3.25 7.94 -1.47
CA LYS A 59 2.72 9.21 -0.93
C LYS A 59 3.81 10.20 -0.57
N ARG A 60 4.94 9.73 -0.03
CA ARG A 60 6.09 10.58 0.28
C ARG A 60 6.71 11.14 -1.00
N ASN A 61 6.94 10.29 -2.01
CA ASN A 61 7.49 10.69 -3.31
C ASN A 61 6.60 11.75 -3.99
N ILE A 62 5.26 11.58 -3.96
CA ILE A 62 4.33 12.58 -4.48
C ILE A 62 4.50 13.92 -3.77
N ARG A 63 4.56 13.92 -2.43
CA ARG A 63 4.70 15.16 -1.65
C ARG A 63 6.01 15.87 -1.95
N GLU A 64 7.12 15.13 -2.01
CA GLU A 64 8.44 15.68 -2.33
C GLU A 64 8.48 16.27 -3.75
N TYR A 65 7.91 15.57 -4.73
CA TYR A 65 7.84 16.05 -6.11
C TYR A 65 6.94 17.28 -6.23
N LYS A 66 5.79 17.30 -5.54
CA LYS A 66 4.92 18.48 -5.49
C LYS A 66 5.65 19.70 -4.92
N GLN A 67 6.36 19.54 -3.81
CA GLN A 67 7.15 20.62 -3.21
C GLN A 67 8.26 21.10 -4.15
N PHE A 68 8.94 20.17 -4.83
CA PHE A 68 9.92 20.50 -5.85
C PHE A 68 9.32 21.37 -6.98
N LEU A 69 8.19 20.96 -7.56
CA LEU A 69 7.51 21.74 -8.59
C LEU A 69 7.12 23.14 -8.09
N GLN A 70 6.64 23.25 -6.85
CA GLN A 70 6.28 24.53 -6.24
C GLN A 70 7.50 25.44 -5.98
N SER A 71 8.68 24.86 -5.76
CA SER A 71 9.93 25.60 -5.58
C SER A 71 10.59 26.05 -6.90
N CYS A 72 10.08 25.59 -8.04
CA CYS A 72 10.66 25.91 -9.35
C CYS A 72 10.11 27.23 -9.88
N ASP A 73 10.97 28.25 -10.04
CA ASP A 73 10.58 29.58 -10.55
C ASP A 73 10.03 29.58 -11.99
N PHE A 74 10.37 28.55 -12.77
CA PHE A 74 9.90 28.39 -14.14
C PHE A 74 8.50 27.76 -14.23
N ILE A 75 7.98 27.17 -13.15
CA ILE A 75 6.64 26.59 -13.11
C ILE A 75 5.63 27.72 -12.86
N LYS A 76 4.76 27.97 -13.84
CA LYS A 76 3.74 29.03 -13.83
C LYS A 76 2.41 28.50 -14.36
N ALA A 77 1.30 29.14 -13.99
CA ALA A 77 -0.07 28.72 -14.33
C ALA A 77 -0.36 28.39 -15.81
N ASN A 78 0.45 28.88 -16.76
CA ASN A 78 0.27 28.68 -18.20
C ASN A 78 1.34 27.80 -18.86
N ILE A 79 2.27 27.21 -18.11
CA ILE A 79 3.36 26.43 -18.68
C ILE A 79 2.89 25.04 -19.10
N GLN A 80 3.30 24.62 -20.30
CA GLN A 80 2.95 23.31 -20.84
C GLN A 80 3.98 22.27 -20.42
N TRP A 81 3.53 21.07 -20.04
CA TRP A 81 4.38 19.94 -19.66
C TRP A 81 5.54 19.70 -20.63
N ARG A 82 5.25 19.65 -21.95
CA ARG A 82 6.27 19.40 -23.00
C ARG A 82 7.46 20.37 -22.97
N LYS A 83 7.31 21.58 -22.43
CA LYS A 83 8.40 22.59 -22.37
C LYS A 83 9.32 22.42 -21.16
N VAL A 84 8.83 21.75 -20.11
CA VAL A 84 9.55 21.59 -18.85
C VAL A 84 9.91 20.14 -18.55
N GLN A 85 9.33 19.19 -19.30
CA GLN A 85 9.51 17.77 -19.11
C GLN A 85 10.98 17.37 -19.03
N ASP A 86 11.79 17.71 -20.04
CA ASP A 86 13.21 17.32 -20.09
C ASP A 86 13.97 17.81 -18.85
N ARG A 87 13.73 19.05 -18.44
CA ARG A 87 14.36 19.65 -17.24
C ARG A 87 13.87 19.03 -15.94
N LEU A 88 12.60 18.63 -15.86
CA LEU A 88 12.05 17.98 -14.67
C LEU A 88 12.51 16.52 -14.56
N GLU A 89 12.73 15.84 -15.68
CA GLU A 89 13.22 14.46 -15.72
C GLU A 89 14.71 14.32 -15.35
N GLU A 90 15.48 15.41 -15.35
CA GLU A 90 16.84 15.45 -14.78
C GLU A 90 16.86 15.30 -13.25
N ASP A 91 15.76 15.60 -12.55
CA ASP A 91 15.69 15.52 -11.09
C ASP A 91 15.38 14.08 -10.62
N GLU A 92 16.16 13.59 -9.64
CA GLU A 92 15.99 12.24 -9.10
C GLU A 92 14.59 11.97 -8.52
N ARG A 93 13.91 12.99 -7.98
CA ARG A 93 12.55 12.85 -7.41
C ARG A 93 11.52 12.56 -8.49
N CYS A 94 11.78 13.00 -9.73
CA CYS A 94 10.98 12.66 -10.90
C CYS A 94 11.11 11.17 -11.22
N LEU A 95 12.33 10.62 -11.16
CA LEU A 95 12.61 9.21 -11.46
C LEU A 95 11.92 8.23 -10.49
N ARG A 96 11.58 8.66 -9.27
CA ARG A 96 10.88 7.85 -8.25
C ARG A 96 9.38 7.69 -8.47
N LEU A 97 8.82 8.32 -9.51
CA LEU A 97 7.39 8.32 -9.84
C LEU A 97 7.15 7.74 -11.24
N GLU A 98 5.96 7.19 -11.48
CA GLU A 98 5.57 6.77 -12.82
C GLU A 98 5.30 7.99 -13.72
N LYS A 99 5.39 7.81 -15.04
CA LYS A 99 5.18 8.92 -15.99
C LYS A 99 3.79 9.55 -15.86
N LEU A 100 2.78 8.73 -15.55
CA LEU A 100 1.41 9.21 -15.34
C LEU A 100 1.31 10.06 -14.07
N ASP A 101 1.86 9.59 -12.96
CA ASP A 101 1.87 10.35 -11.70
C ASP A 101 2.55 11.72 -11.85
N ARG A 102 3.69 11.75 -12.55
CA ARG A 102 4.42 13.01 -12.78
C ARG A 102 3.55 14.05 -13.48
N LEU A 103 2.82 13.62 -14.50
CA LEU A 103 1.92 14.48 -15.27
C LEU A 103 0.72 14.91 -14.43
N GLU A 104 0.07 13.99 -13.72
CA GLU A 104 -1.08 14.29 -12.87
C GLU A 104 -0.70 15.29 -11.77
N ILE A 105 0.42 15.08 -11.09
CA ILE A 105 0.90 16.00 -10.05
C ILE A 105 1.24 17.37 -10.65
N PHE A 106 1.86 17.40 -11.84
CA PHE A 106 2.14 18.64 -12.54
C PHE A 106 0.84 19.41 -12.85
N GLU A 107 -0.16 18.76 -13.43
CA GLU A 107 -1.45 19.39 -13.74
C GLU A 107 -2.16 19.90 -12.49
N ILE A 108 -2.11 19.15 -11.39
CA ILE A 108 -2.64 19.60 -10.09
C ILE A 108 -1.92 20.87 -9.62
N VAL A 109 -0.59 20.90 -9.69
CA VAL A 109 0.20 22.05 -9.26
C VAL A 109 -0.12 23.28 -10.13
N ILE A 110 -0.16 23.12 -11.45
CA ILE A 110 -0.56 24.19 -12.38
C ILE A 110 -1.98 24.68 -12.10
N GLY A 111 -2.93 23.78 -11.84
CA GLY A 111 -4.30 24.15 -11.49
C GLY A 111 -4.40 24.96 -10.20
N VAL A 112 -3.59 24.63 -9.19
CA VAL A 112 -3.52 25.42 -7.94
C VAL A 112 -2.93 26.80 -8.20
N PHE A 113 -1.84 26.89 -8.97
CA PHE A 113 -1.26 28.18 -9.36
C PHE A 113 -2.26 29.04 -10.15
N ALA A 114 -2.94 28.47 -11.14
CA ALA A 114 -3.94 29.16 -11.94
C ALA A 114 -5.13 29.64 -11.10
N SER A 115 -5.59 28.82 -10.14
CA SER A 115 -6.66 29.23 -9.23
C SER A 115 -6.21 30.35 -8.30
N SER A 116 -4.99 30.27 -7.76
CA SER A 116 -4.43 31.32 -6.91
C SER A 116 -4.25 32.63 -7.68
N ASP A 117 -3.65 32.58 -8.86
CA ASP A 117 -3.46 33.74 -9.75
C ASP A 117 -4.81 34.35 -10.16
N PHE A 118 -5.82 33.52 -10.43
CA PHE A 118 -7.17 33.98 -10.74
C PHE A 118 -7.80 34.73 -9.56
N TRP A 119 -7.69 34.22 -8.34
CA TRP A 119 -8.18 34.91 -7.14
C TRP A 119 -7.45 36.24 -6.91
N TYR A 120 -6.14 36.29 -7.15
CA TYR A 120 -5.38 37.54 -7.09
C TYR A 120 -5.82 38.57 -8.13
N GLU A 121 -6.13 38.14 -9.36
CA GLU A 121 -6.61 39.04 -10.41
C GLU A 121 -8.02 39.56 -10.11
N ILE A 122 -8.92 38.71 -9.61
CA ILE A 122 -10.26 39.13 -9.16
C ILE A 122 -10.15 40.13 -8.00
N LEU A 123 -9.30 39.89 -7.00
CA LEU A 123 -9.05 40.84 -5.91
C LEU A 123 -8.48 42.17 -6.43
N ARG A 124 -7.53 42.12 -7.37
CA ARG A 124 -6.97 43.32 -8.02
C ARG A 124 -8.06 44.12 -8.72
N MET A 125 -8.93 43.48 -9.50
CA MET A 125 -10.01 44.15 -10.22
C MET A 125 -11.03 44.78 -9.26
N ASN A 126 -11.39 44.10 -8.17
CA ASN A 126 -12.31 44.64 -7.16
C ASN A 126 -11.71 45.80 -6.33
N MET A 127 -10.39 45.90 -6.21
CA MET A 127 -9.73 47.02 -5.52
C MET A 127 -9.58 48.29 -6.38
N VAL A 128 -9.70 48.19 -7.71
CA VAL A 128 -9.57 49.35 -8.62
C VAL A 128 -10.86 50.16 -8.73
N GLU A 129 -12.02 49.63 -8.33
CA GLU A 129 -13.32 50.32 -8.43
C GLU A 129 -13.67 51.25 -7.23
N HIS A 130 -12.77 51.43 -6.25
CA HIS A 130 -13.00 52.25 -5.05
C HIS A 130 -11.93 53.31 -4.78
N THR A 131 -11.60 54.13 -5.79
CA THR A 131 -11.03 55.46 -5.54
C THR A 131 -12.12 56.52 -5.77
N PRO A 132 -12.77 57.05 -4.72
CA PRO A 132 -13.66 58.18 -4.89
C PRO A 132 -12.83 59.42 -5.23
N SER A 133 -13.20 60.03 -6.36
CA SER A 133 -12.78 61.38 -6.77
C SER A 133 -13.24 62.45 -5.78
#